data_AF-A0A2N0ZTM9-F1
#
_entry.id   AF-A0A2N0ZTM9-F1
#
_cell.length_a   1.000
_cell.length_b   1.000
_cell.length_c   1.000
_cell.angle_alpha   90.00
_cell.angle_beta   90.00
_cell.angle_gamma   90.00
#
_symmetry.space_group_name_H-M   'P 1'
#
loop_
_entity.id
_entity.type
_entity.pdbx_description
1 polymer ?
#
loop_
_entity_poly.entity_id
_entity_poly.type
_entity_poly.pdbx_seq_one_letter_code
_entity_poly.pdbx_strand_id
1 'polypeptide(L)'
;MNQVATQRTTKYTDAHTIGIAKKDIMKTVSPTKPRFYDFYLDEHQNMACRRLHFAGSSFGLLGLAKSVKTRSPKPLIKGIAAGYACAWVGHFFFEKNKPASFKFPLKSFVSDFRMYSDVLRGNVSLKDRKFDKAR
;
A
#
# COMPACT_ATOMS: atom_id res chain seq x y z
N MET A 1 -47.00 9.75 52.37
CA MET A 1 -47.04 9.60 50.90
C MET A 1 -46.29 10.79 50.31
N ASN A 2 -45.00 10.65 50.00
CA ASN A 2 -44.22 11.74 49.37
C ASN A 2 -44.00 11.43 47.90
N GLN A 3 -44.54 12.28 47.03
CA GLN A 3 -44.30 12.23 45.59
C GLN A 3 -43.06 13.05 45.19
N VAL A 4 -42.16 12.34 44.51
CA VAL A 4 -41.28 12.70 43.38
C VAL A 4 -41.36 14.14 42.84
N ALA A 5 -40.18 14.77 42.64
CA ALA A 5 -39.92 15.62 41.47
C ALA A 5 -38.41 15.69 41.18
N THR A 6 -37.98 14.88 40.22
CA THR A 6 -36.65 14.83 39.62
C THR A 6 -36.36 16.09 38.81
N GLN A 7 -35.36 16.88 39.19
CA GLN A 7 -34.79 17.91 38.30
C GLN A 7 -33.84 17.24 37.30
N ARG A 8 -34.31 16.97 36.08
CA ARG A 8 -33.43 16.70 34.92
C ARG A 8 -33.15 18.03 34.20
N THR A 9 -32.03 18.65 34.51
CA THR A 9 -31.45 19.69 33.65
C THR A 9 -30.96 19.05 32.35
N THR A 10 -31.81 19.05 31.33
CA THR A 10 -31.37 18.83 29.96
C THR A 10 -30.55 20.04 29.51
N LYS A 11 -29.22 19.90 29.43
CA LYS A 11 -28.37 20.86 28.71
C LYS A 11 -28.81 20.89 27.25
N TYR A 12 -29.59 21.91 26.89
CA TYR A 12 -29.88 22.25 25.50
C TYR A 12 -28.55 22.65 24.87
N THR A 13 -27.98 21.75 24.08
CA THR A 13 -26.72 21.99 23.39
C THR A 13 -27.09 22.56 22.03
N ASP A 14 -26.92 23.87 21.87
CA ASP A 14 -27.29 24.58 20.65
C ASP A 14 -26.59 23.97 19.43
N ALA A 15 -27.35 23.84 18.33
CA ALA A 15 -26.85 23.35 17.04
C ALA A 15 -25.64 24.14 16.52
N HIS A 16 -25.47 25.37 17.02
CA HIS A 16 -24.31 26.22 16.76
C HIS A 16 -23.00 25.66 17.35
N THR A 17 -23.06 25.09 18.56
CA THR A 17 -21.90 24.47 19.24
C THR A 17 -21.47 23.18 18.54
N ILE A 18 -22.43 22.41 18.01
CA ILE A 18 -22.14 21.21 17.20
C ILE A 18 -21.49 21.59 15.85
N GLY A 19 -21.93 22.71 15.25
CA GLY A 19 -21.38 23.20 13.99
C GLY A 19 -19.92 23.68 14.09
N ILE A 20 -19.55 24.33 15.21
CA ILE A 20 -18.19 24.79 15.48
C ILE A 20 -17.27 23.58 15.76
N ALA A 21 -17.68 22.66 16.62
CA ALA A 21 -16.92 21.43 16.90
C ALA A 21 -16.68 20.59 15.63
N LYS A 22 -17.69 20.44 14.75
CA LYS A 22 -17.52 19.72 13.48
C LYS A 22 -16.56 20.41 12.50
N LYS A 23 -16.56 21.74 12.44
CA LYS A 23 -15.64 22.50 11.57
C LYS A 23 -14.19 22.40 12.05
N ASP A 24 -13.97 22.42 13.36
CA ASP A 24 -12.62 22.30 13.95
C ASP A 24 -12.07 20.87 13.84
N ILE A 25 -12.93 19.85 13.96
CA ILE A 25 -12.57 18.44 13.70
C ILE A 25 -12.26 18.21 12.20
N MET A 26 -13.02 18.82 11.27
CA MET A 26 -12.73 18.71 9.83
C MET A 26 -11.47 19.47 9.39
N LYS A 27 -11.05 20.51 10.12
CA LYS A 27 -9.78 21.21 9.83
C LYS A 27 -8.55 20.42 10.31
N THR A 28 -8.67 19.66 11.40
CA THR A 28 -7.57 18.88 11.97
C THR A 28 -7.40 17.53 11.29
N VAL A 29 -8.48 16.95 10.74
CA VAL A 29 -8.43 15.79 9.85
C VAL A 29 -8.33 16.27 8.41
N SER A 30 -7.17 16.83 8.02
CA SER A 30 -6.85 16.91 6.60
C SER A 30 -6.82 15.48 6.06
N PRO A 31 -7.65 15.12 5.05
CA PRO A 31 -7.48 13.84 4.38
C PRO A 31 -6.09 13.87 3.76
N THR A 32 -5.15 13.15 4.36
CA THR A 32 -3.87 12.86 3.70
C THR A 32 -4.25 12.28 2.34
N LYS A 33 -3.92 12.99 1.25
CA LYS A 33 -4.16 12.48 -0.11
C LYS A 33 -3.64 11.04 -0.14
N PRO A 34 -4.46 10.04 -0.52
CA PRO A 34 -4.01 8.66 -0.55
C PRO A 34 -2.75 8.61 -1.42
N ARG A 35 -1.65 8.12 -0.84
CA ARG A 35 -0.38 8.08 -1.56
C ARG A 35 -0.58 7.04 -2.65
N PHE A 36 0.05 7.24 -3.82
CA PHE A 36 0.03 6.23 -4.89
C PHE A 36 0.43 4.83 -4.38
N TYR A 37 1.27 4.79 -3.35
CA TYR A 37 1.67 3.55 -2.69
C TYR A 37 0.52 2.81 -2.00
N ASP A 38 -0.47 3.52 -1.44
CA ASP A 38 -1.61 2.89 -0.76
C ASP A 38 -2.50 2.20 -1.81
N PHE A 39 -2.78 2.90 -2.92
CA PHE A 39 -3.41 2.32 -4.12
C PHE A 39 -2.60 1.14 -4.65
N TYR A 40 -1.27 1.26 -4.72
CA TYR A 40 -0.40 0.17 -5.19
C TYR A 40 -0.51 -1.07 -4.29
N LEU A 41 -0.50 -0.91 -2.96
CA LEU A 41 -0.68 -2.04 -2.04
C LEU A 41 -2.08 -2.65 -2.15
N ASP A 42 -3.11 -1.84 -2.40
CA ASP A 42 -4.47 -2.31 -2.68
C ASP A 42 -4.58 -3.11 -3.98
N GLU A 43 -3.69 -2.90 -4.95
CA GLU A 43 -3.58 -3.74 -6.16
C GLU A 43 -2.74 -5.02 -5.95
N HIS A 44 -2.22 -5.24 -4.73
CA HIS A 44 -1.42 -6.42 -4.36
C HIS A 44 -1.94 -7.02 -3.05
N GLN A 45 -3.23 -7.33 -2.96
CA GLN A 45 -3.80 -7.93 -1.76
C GLN A 45 -3.44 -9.41 -1.64
N ASN A 46 -3.22 -10.10 -2.77
CA ASN A 46 -2.88 -11.51 -2.77
C ASN A 46 -1.41 -11.74 -2.36
N MET A 47 -1.19 -12.61 -1.37
CA MET A 47 0.17 -12.93 -0.90
C MET A 47 1.04 -13.58 -1.97
N ALA A 48 0.46 -14.41 -2.85
CA ALA A 48 1.19 -15.00 -3.97
C ALA A 48 1.64 -13.92 -4.96
N CYS A 49 0.80 -12.91 -5.22
CA CYS A 49 1.15 -11.75 -6.03
C CYS A 49 2.34 -10.99 -5.40
N ARG A 50 2.26 -10.64 -4.11
CA ARG A 50 3.37 -9.97 -3.38
C ARG A 50 4.68 -10.77 -3.39
N ARG A 51 4.61 -12.08 -3.15
CA ARG A 51 5.78 -12.97 -3.17
C ARG A 51 6.42 -13.01 -4.54
N LEU A 52 5.60 -13.05 -5.59
CA LEU A 52 6.08 -13.14 -6.95
C LEU A 52 6.69 -11.81 -7.42
N HIS A 53 6.13 -10.67 -6.98
CA HIS A 53 6.78 -9.38 -7.11
C HIS A 53 8.12 -9.35 -6.40
N PHE A 54 8.18 -9.74 -5.12
CA PHE A 54 9.42 -9.79 -4.36
C PHE A 54 10.50 -10.68 -5.01
N ALA A 55 10.10 -11.85 -5.52
CA ALA A 55 10.99 -12.74 -6.28
C ALA A 55 11.44 -12.09 -7.61
N GLY A 56 10.51 -11.46 -8.32
CA GLY A 56 10.79 -10.73 -9.56
C GLY A 56 11.79 -9.58 -9.38
N SER A 57 11.59 -8.72 -8.37
CA SER A 57 12.53 -7.64 -8.05
C SER A 57 13.90 -8.21 -7.66
N SER A 58 13.95 -9.34 -6.93
CA SER A 58 15.20 -10.03 -6.61
C SER A 58 15.94 -10.51 -7.86
N PHE A 59 15.26 -11.09 -8.84
CA PHE A 59 15.87 -11.46 -10.13
C PHE A 59 16.38 -10.23 -10.90
N GLY A 60 15.66 -9.12 -10.84
CA GLY A 60 16.11 -7.83 -11.37
C GLY A 60 17.42 -7.35 -10.71
N LEU A 61 17.48 -7.33 -9.38
CA LEU A 61 18.69 -6.98 -8.63
C LEU A 61 19.86 -7.93 -8.91
N LEU A 62 19.62 -9.24 -8.96
CA LEU A 62 20.64 -10.23 -9.30
C LEU A 62 21.16 -10.04 -10.72
N GLY A 63 20.26 -9.76 -11.67
CA GLY A 63 20.60 -9.41 -13.05
C GLY A 63 21.48 -8.16 -13.13
N LEU A 64 21.12 -7.12 -12.37
CA LEU A 64 21.92 -5.89 -12.26
C LEU A 64 23.30 -6.15 -11.67
N ALA A 65 23.39 -6.85 -10.54
CA ALA A 65 24.66 -7.19 -9.90
C ALA A 65 25.58 -7.99 -10.84
N LYS A 66 25.01 -8.98 -11.55
CA LYS A 66 25.76 -9.77 -12.54
C LYS A 66 26.16 -8.94 -13.76
N SER A 67 25.31 -8.03 -14.21
CA SER A 67 25.60 -7.09 -15.30
C SER A 67 26.82 -6.22 -14.97
N VAL A 68 26.85 -5.65 -13.77
CA VAL A 68 28.00 -4.87 -13.27
C VAL A 68 29.26 -5.73 -13.20
N LYS A 69 29.18 -6.95 -12.64
CA LYS A 69 30.33 -7.86 -12.50
C LYS A 69 30.91 -8.29 -13.85
N THR A 70 30.05 -8.54 -14.83
CA THR A 70 30.45 -9.00 -16.18
C THR A 70 30.69 -7.85 -17.17
N ARG A 71 30.44 -6.60 -16.76
CA ARG A 71 30.42 -5.41 -17.65
C ARG A 71 29.62 -5.62 -18.93
N SER A 72 28.54 -6.39 -18.84
CA SER A 72 27.69 -6.74 -19.98
C SER A 72 26.23 -6.50 -19.62
N PRO A 73 25.42 -5.89 -20.51
CA PRO A 73 24.01 -5.63 -20.23
C PRO A 73 23.12 -6.88 -20.31
N LYS A 74 23.62 -7.99 -20.87
CA LYS A 74 22.83 -9.21 -21.11
C LYS A 74 22.18 -9.77 -19.83
N PRO A 75 22.87 -9.88 -18.68
CA PRO A 75 22.25 -10.37 -17.44
C PRO A 75 21.18 -9.42 -16.90
N LEU A 76 21.33 -8.11 -17.09
CA LEU A 76 20.34 -7.12 -16.67
C LEU A 76 19.05 -7.27 -17.47
N ILE A 77 19.14 -7.42 -18.80
CA ILE A 77 17.97 -7.64 -19.66
C ILE A 77 17.22 -8.91 -19.25
N LYS A 78 17.95 -10.00 -18.99
CA LYS A 78 17.36 -11.25 -18.49
C LYS A 78 16.69 -11.07 -17.13
N GLY A 79 17.32 -10.34 -16.21
CA GLY A 79 16.76 -10.04 -14.89
C GLY A 79 15.49 -9.20 -14.96
N ILE A 80 15.47 -8.16 -15.80
CA ILE A 80 14.29 -7.33 -16.05
C ILE A 80 13.17 -8.19 -16.66
N ALA A 81 13.46 -8.98 -17.69
CA ALA A 81 12.48 -9.85 -18.33
C ALA A 81 11.87 -10.85 -17.33
N ALA A 82 12.70 -11.48 -16.48
CA ALA A 82 12.23 -12.36 -15.42
C ALA A 82 11.35 -11.61 -14.40
N GLY A 83 11.76 -10.40 -14.00
CA GLY A 83 10.98 -9.55 -13.09
C GLY A 83 9.59 -9.23 -13.62
N TYR A 84 9.49 -8.82 -14.90
CA TYR A 84 8.20 -8.57 -15.55
C TYR A 84 7.34 -9.82 -15.69
N ALA A 85 7.94 -10.96 -16.07
CA ALA A 85 7.22 -12.22 -16.17
C ALA A 85 6.61 -12.62 -14.81
N CYS A 86 7.38 -12.52 -13.73
CA CYS A 86 6.90 -12.74 -12.37
C CYS A 86 5.76 -11.78 -12.01
N ALA A 87 5.94 -10.47 -12.20
CA ALA A 87 4.91 -9.47 -11.88
C ALA A 87 3.59 -9.73 -12.63
N TRP A 88 3.67 -10.05 -13.92
CA TRP A 88 2.50 -10.36 -14.73
C TRP A 88 1.80 -11.64 -14.29
N VAL A 89 2.54 -12.70 -13.95
CA VAL A 89 1.93 -13.91 -13.41
C VAL A 89 1.21 -13.60 -12.08
N GLY A 90 1.77 -12.71 -11.26
CA GLY A 90 1.15 -12.23 -10.01
C GLY A 90 -0.20 -11.57 -10.27
N HIS A 91 -0.18 -10.55 -11.13
CA HIS A 91 -1.37 -9.77 -11.46
C HIS A 91 -2.43 -10.57 -12.22
N PHE A 92 -2.07 -11.34 -13.25
CA PHE A 92 -3.06 -12.00 -14.10
C PHE A 92 -3.62 -13.28 -13.51
N PHE A 93 -2.84 -14.08 -12.78
CA PHE A 93 -3.30 -15.37 -12.25
C PHE A 93 -3.83 -15.27 -10.82
N PHE A 94 -3.20 -14.46 -9.96
CA PHE A 94 -3.55 -14.41 -8.53
C PHE A 94 -4.46 -13.25 -8.18
N GLU A 95 -4.13 -12.04 -8.63
CA GLU A 95 -4.92 -10.85 -8.32
C GLU A 95 -6.06 -10.63 -9.33
N LYS A 96 -5.88 -11.13 -10.57
CA LYS A 96 -6.78 -10.95 -11.72
C LYS A 96 -7.10 -9.48 -12.02
N ASN A 97 -6.13 -8.59 -11.78
CA ASN A 97 -6.22 -7.15 -12.07
C ASN A 97 -5.30 -6.75 -13.23
N LYS A 98 -5.49 -5.53 -13.74
CA LYS A 98 -4.61 -4.94 -14.75
C LYS A 98 -3.46 -4.22 -14.01
N PRO A 99 -2.19 -4.57 -14.27
CA PRO A 99 -1.04 -3.92 -13.65
C PRO A 99 -1.12 -2.39 -13.71
N ALA A 100 -0.96 -1.73 -12.57
CA ALA A 100 -0.90 -0.27 -12.49
C ALA A 100 0.24 0.32 -13.35
N SER A 101 1.25 -0.51 -13.66
CA SER A 101 2.35 -0.19 -14.59
C SER A 101 1.89 0.28 -15.96
N PHE A 102 0.69 -0.10 -16.42
CA PHE A 102 0.13 0.39 -17.69
C PHE A 102 -0.25 1.88 -17.65
N LYS A 103 -0.65 2.39 -16.49
CA LYS A 103 -1.06 3.80 -16.33
C LYS A 103 0.08 4.68 -15.80
N PHE A 104 0.87 4.13 -14.87
CA PHE A 104 1.95 4.86 -14.21
C PHE A 104 3.19 3.97 -14.08
N PRO A 105 3.95 3.73 -15.17
CA PRO A 105 5.06 2.77 -15.19
C PRO A 105 6.15 3.11 -14.17
N LEU A 106 6.60 4.37 -14.13
CA LEU A 106 7.65 4.80 -13.19
C LEU A 106 7.18 4.78 -11.74
N LYS A 107 5.95 5.22 -11.44
CA LYS A 107 5.42 5.21 -10.08
C LYS A 107 5.22 3.77 -9.57
N SER A 108 4.78 2.88 -10.46
CA SER A 108 4.61 1.45 -10.15
C SER A 108 5.95 0.78 -9.87
N PHE A 109 6.96 1.07 -10.69
CA PHE A 109 8.33 0.57 -10.47
C PHE A 109 8.89 1.07 -9.13
N VAL A 110 8.80 2.37 -8.82
CA VAL A 110 9.26 2.90 -7.53
C VAL A 110 8.50 2.28 -6.36
N SER A 111 7.20 2.04 -6.53
CA SER A 111 6.36 1.41 -5.50
C SER A 111 6.70 -0.08 -5.31
N ASP A 112 7.11 -0.77 -6.37
CA ASP A 112 7.62 -2.14 -6.31
C ASP A 112 8.87 -2.24 -5.45
N PHE A 113 9.86 -1.36 -5.68
CA PHE A 113 11.06 -1.29 -4.83
C PHE A 113 10.75 -0.84 -3.41
N ARG A 114 9.77 0.05 -3.22
CA ARG A 114 9.32 0.44 -1.89
C ARG A 114 8.70 -0.75 -1.15
N MET A 115 7.83 -1.51 -1.81
CA MET A 115 7.25 -2.75 -1.25
C MET A 115 8.34 -3.77 -0.95
N TYR A 116 9.31 -3.94 -1.86
CA TYR A 116 10.47 -4.79 -1.63
C TYR A 116 11.24 -4.40 -0.36
N SER A 117 11.54 -3.11 -0.20
CA SER A 117 12.20 -2.59 1.01
C SER A 117 11.35 -2.74 2.26
N ASP A 118 10.03 -2.55 2.16
CA ASP A 118 9.12 -2.69 3.31
C ASP A 118 8.98 -4.15 3.73
N VAL A 119 9.04 -5.10 2.79
CA VAL A 119 9.13 -6.53 3.10
C VAL A 119 10.44 -6.83 3.83
N LEU A 120 11.57 -6.31 3.36
CA LEU A 120 12.87 -6.51 4.03
C LEU A 120 12.92 -5.90 5.44
N ARG A 121 12.23 -4.77 5.65
CA ARG A 121 12.11 -4.11 6.95
C ARG A 121 11.07 -4.75 7.88
N GLY A 122 10.28 -5.70 7.37
CA GLY A 122 9.16 -6.31 8.11
C GLY A 122 7.97 -5.36 8.33
N ASN A 123 7.84 -4.34 7.48
CA ASN A 123 6.68 -3.44 7.42
C ASN A 123 5.53 -4.02 6.59
N VAL A 124 5.84 -4.84 5.59
CA VAL A 124 4.88 -5.57 4.75
C VAL A 124 5.15 -7.05 4.89
N SER A 125 4.08 -7.82 5.07
CA SER A 125 4.13 -9.26 5.27
C SER A 125 3.89 -10.01 3.97
N LEU A 126 4.64 -11.10 3.80
CA LEU A 126 4.44 -12.10 2.74
C LEU A 126 3.67 -13.33 3.23
N LYS A 127 3.26 -13.35 4.50
CA LYS A 127 2.50 -14.47 5.11
C LYS A 127 1.01 -14.17 5.14
N ASP A 128 0.67 -13.01 5.67
CA ASP A 128 -0.70 -12.55 5.89
C ASP A 128 -0.69 -11.02 6.02
N ARG A 129 -1.66 -10.37 5.40
CA ARG A 129 -1.84 -8.92 5.40
C ARG A 129 -2.06 -8.34 6.80
N LYS A 130 -2.62 -9.11 7.74
CA LYS A 130 -2.84 -8.61 9.12
C LYS A 130 -1.55 -8.21 9.85
N PHE A 131 -0.41 -8.63 9.34
CA PHE A 131 0.92 -8.27 9.87
C PHE A 131 1.55 -7.09 9.14
N ASP A 132 0.86 -6.48 8.18
CA ASP A 132 1.32 -5.24 7.53
C ASP A 132 1.27 -4.10 8.54
N LYS A 133 2.44 -3.54 8.86
CA LYS A 133 2.59 -2.36 9.73
C LYS A 133 2.45 -1.06 8.95
N ALA A 134 2.62 -1.11 7.63
CA ALA A 134 2.41 0.02 6.74
C ALA A 134 0.92 0.15 6.42
N ARG A 135 0.19 0.97 7.18
CA ARG A 135 -1.07 1.57 6.75
C ARG A 135 -1.25 2.95 7.37
#